data_AF-A0A4Y7IPM4-F1
#
_entry.id   AF-A0A4Y7IPM4-F1
#
_cell.length_a   1.000
_cell.length_b   1.000
_cell.length_c   1.000
_cell.angle_alpha   90.00
_cell.angle_beta   90.00
_cell.angle_gamma   90.00
#
_symmetry.space_group_name_H-M   'P 1'
#
loop_
_entity.id
_entity.type
_entity.pdbx_description
1 polymer ?
#
loop_
_entity_poly.entity_id
_entity_poly.type
_entity_poly.pdbx_seq_one_letter_code
_entity_poly.pdbx_strand_id
1 'polypeptide(L)'
;MTILIEQPQVPTGIDHQVDDIHMKNDTSNELVLDGGFLMPESNAFGQTFRDYDAESERKDSVEEFYRMQHINQSYDFVKTMREKYGKLDRVEMSIWECCELLNEFVDESDPDLDEPQIEHLLQTAEAIRRDYPDEDWLHLTGLIHDLGKVLLHEKFGGLPQWAVVGDTFPVGCAFDESNIHFKYFKDNEDYSNSTYSSKNGIYTEGCGLNNVMMSWGHDDYMYLVAKENKTTLPSAALFIIRYHSFYRK
;
A
#
# COMPACT_ATOMS: atom_id res chain seq x y z
N MET A 1 11.50 21.97 36.11
CA MET A 1 12.76 21.33 36.54
C MET A 1 13.13 20.39 35.41
N THR A 2 14.00 20.85 34.53
CA THR A 2 14.33 20.17 33.27
C THR A 2 15.66 19.45 33.46
N ILE A 3 15.66 18.14 33.30
CA ILE A 3 16.87 17.31 33.40
C ILE A 3 17.47 17.25 32.00
N LEU A 4 18.69 17.77 31.85
CA LEU A 4 19.50 17.64 30.64
C LEU A 4 20.22 16.30 30.68
N ILE A 5 20.08 15.50 29.63
CA ILE A 5 20.83 14.26 29.43
C ILE A 5 21.98 14.57 28.45
N GLU A 6 23.21 14.29 28.84
CA GLU A 6 24.40 14.47 28.00
C GLU A 6 24.44 13.45 26.85
N GLN A 7 24.71 13.91 25.62
CA GLN A 7 24.97 13.05 24.48
C GLN A 7 26.40 12.50 24.50
N PRO A 8 26.65 11.24 24.10
CA PRO A 8 27.99 10.68 24.04
C PRO A 8 28.81 11.27 22.87
N GLN A 9 30.08 11.58 23.15
CA GLN A 9 31.05 12.08 22.17
C GLN A 9 31.50 10.96 21.22
N VAL A 10 31.36 11.19 19.91
CA VAL A 10 31.89 10.31 18.85
C VAL A 10 33.35 10.72 18.55
N PRO A 11 34.32 9.79 18.49
CA PRO A 11 35.72 10.14 18.21
C PRO A 11 35.91 10.63 16.77
N THR A 12 36.47 11.83 16.63
CA THR A 12 36.91 12.41 15.34
C THR A 12 38.22 11.77 14.90
N GLY A 13 38.22 11.14 13.71
CA GLY A 13 39.47 10.73 13.07
C GLY A 13 39.31 9.73 11.94
N ILE A 14 38.77 10.17 10.80
CA ILE A 14 39.05 9.56 9.49
C ILE A 14 39.21 10.70 8.48
N ASP A 15 40.44 10.84 7.96
CA ASP A 15 40.82 11.75 6.87
C ASP A 15 40.01 11.42 5.62
N HIS A 16 39.28 12.41 5.07
CA HIS A 16 38.81 12.36 3.70
C HIS A 16 39.48 13.49 2.91
N GLN A 17 40.38 13.11 2.01
CA GLN A 17 40.92 13.97 0.96
C GLN A 17 39.76 14.45 0.07
N VAL A 18 39.63 15.76 -0.06
CA VAL A 18 38.70 16.43 -0.96
C VAL A 18 39.41 16.62 -2.29
N ASP A 19 39.04 15.84 -3.30
CA ASP A 19 39.43 16.10 -4.68
C ASP A 19 38.34 16.96 -5.35
N ASP A 20 38.77 18.08 -5.92
CA ASP A 20 37.95 19.14 -6.52
C ASP A 20 37.07 18.65 -7.68
N ILE A 21 35.78 18.97 -7.60
CA ILE A 21 34.75 18.71 -8.61
C ILE A 21 34.93 19.67 -9.78
N HIS A 22 35.26 19.13 -10.96
CA HIS A 22 35.19 19.88 -12.22
C HIS A 22 33.78 19.73 -12.81
N MET A 23 32.96 20.78 -12.71
CA MET A 23 31.62 20.82 -13.30
C MET A 23 31.67 20.77 -14.83
N LYS A 24 31.01 19.78 -15.42
CA LYS A 24 30.50 19.84 -16.79
C LYS A 24 28.99 19.75 -16.75
N ASN A 25 28.35 20.81 -17.24
CA ASN A 25 26.92 20.85 -17.52
C ASN A 25 26.60 19.80 -18.59
N ASP A 26 25.77 18.81 -18.25
CA ASP A 26 25.01 18.09 -19.26
C ASP A 26 23.59 17.82 -18.76
N THR A 27 22.64 18.13 -19.62
CA THR A 27 21.20 18.12 -19.36
C THR A 27 20.64 16.72 -19.62
N SER A 28 20.53 15.93 -18.55
CA SER A 28 19.67 14.75 -18.49
C SER A 28 19.35 14.47 -17.01
N ASN A 29 18.11 14.78 -16.59
CA ASN A 29 17.59 14.36 -15.28
C ASN A 29 17.31 12.86 -15.32
N GLU A 30 18.37 12.06 -15.30
CA GLU A 30 18.32 10.66 -14.92
C GLU A 30 18.56 10.61 -13.41
N LEU A 31 17.59 10.07 -12.66
CA LEU A 31 17.75 9.80 -11.24
C LEU A 31 18.82 8.73 -11.08
N VAL A 32 20.05 9.15 -10.78
CA VAL A 32 21.13 8.25 -10.37
C VAL A 32 20.87 7.90 -8.90
N LEU A 33 20.42 6.67 -8.64
CA LEU A 33 20.28 6.10 -7.30
C LEU A 33 21.68 5.85 -6.70
N ASP A 34 22.32 6.89 -6.18
CA ASP A 34 23.64 6.79 -5.54
C ASP A 34 23.53 6.51 -4.03
N GLY A 35 22.84 5.42 -3.70
CA GLY A 35 22.58 5.00 -2.33
C GLY A 35 21.72 3.75 -2.33
N GLY A 36 22.33 2.60 -2.58
CA GLY A 36 21.62 1.32 -2.68
C GLY A 36 20.82 1.03 -1.41
N PHE A 37 19.49 1.00 -1.54
CA PHE A 37 18.62 0.38 -0.57
C PHE A 37 19.01 -1.10 -0.46
N LEU A 38 19.76 -1.46 0.57
CA LEU A 38 20.04 -2.85 0.90
C LEU A 38 18.78 -3.41 1.54
N MET A 39 17.93 -4.03 0.73
CA MET A 39 16.82 -4.82 1.22
C MET A 39 17.37 -5.89 2.17
N PRO A 40 16.80 -6.05 3.38
CA PRO A 40 17.19 -7.14 4.26
C PRO A 40 17.10 -8.47 3.53
N GLU A 41 17.97 -9.43 3.85
CA GLU A 41 17.94 -10.75 3.19
C GLU A 41 16.69 -11.56 3.55
N SER A 42 16.01 -11.20 4.65
CA SER A 42 14.81 -11.88 5.13
C SER A 42 13.85 -10.98 5.91
N ASN A 43 12.58 -11.37 5.96
CA ASN A 43 11.51 -10.76 6.75
C ASN A 43 11.68 -11.06 8.26
N ALA A 44 10.73 -10.58 9.08
CA ALA A 44 10.73 -10.79 10.53
C ALA A 44 10.75 -12.28 10.95
N PHE A 45 10.41 -13.20 10.04
CA PHE A 45 10.37 -14.65 10.24
C PHE A 45 11.58 -15.39 9.66
N GLY A 46 12.57 -14.68 9.11
CA GLY A 46 13.74 -15.31 8.50
C GLY A 46 13.47 -15.92 7.11
N GLN A 47 12.35 -15.55 6.47
CA GLN A 47 11.96 -16.00 5.14
C GLN A 47 12.19 -14.91 4.09
N THR A 48 12.20 -15.29 2.81
CA THR A 48 12.20 -14.32 1.71
C THR A 48 10.92 -13.48 1.76
N PHE A 49 11.02 -12.17 1.57
CA PHE A 49 9.86 -11.28 1.53
C PHE A 49 8.83 -11.73 0.49
N ARG A 50 7.55 -11.64 0.84
CA ARG A 50 6.40 -11.95 -0.02
C ARG A 50 6.43 -13.37 -0.61
N ASP A 51 6.95 -14.34 0.13
CA ASP A 51 6.93 -15.75 -0.28
C ASP A 51 5.63 -16.43 0.17
N TYR A 52 4.65 -16.44 -0.72
CA TYR A 52 3.35 -17.07 -0.48
C TYR A 52 3.36 -18.61 -0.63
N ASP A 53 4.46 -19.18 -1.12
CA ASP A 53 4.62 -20.62 -1.30
C ASP A 53 5.43 -21.24 -0.14
N ALA A 54 6.20 -20.44 0.60
CA ALA A 54 6.94 -20.84 1.79
C ALA A 54 6.04 -21.45 2.87
N GLU A 55 6.53 -22.53 3.50
CA GLU A 55 5.88 -23.11 4.67
C GLU A 55 6.02 -22.14 5.86
N SER A 56 4.91 -21.55 6.28
CA SER A 56 4.81 -20.66 7.44
C SER A 56 3.49 -20.91 8.17
N GLU A 57 3.39 -20.50 9.45
CA GLU A 57 2.15 -20.61 10.22
C GLU A 57 1.00 -19.78 9.61
N ARG A 58 1.32 -18.75 8.80
CA ARG A 58 0.35 -17.85 8.16
C ARG A 58 -0.08 -18.30 6.76
N LYS A 59 0.58 -19.30 6.17
CA LYS A 59 0.35 -19.73 4.77
C LYS A 59 -1.12 -20.04 4.49
N ASP A 60 -1.73 -20.89 5.32
CA ASP A 60 -3.12 -21.33 5.12
C ASP A 60 -4.11 -20.16 5.30
N SER A 61 -3.86 -19.25 6.26
CA SER A 61 -4.72 -18.09 6.48
C SER A 61 -4.61 -17.06 5.35
N VAL A 62 -3.39 -16.82 4.84
CA VAL A 62 -3.16 -15.90 3.71
C VAL A 62 -3.76 -16.47 2.43
N GLU A 63 -3.63 -17.77 2.17
CA GLU A 63 -4.24 -18.41 1.01
C GLU A 63 -5.78 -18.35 1.07
N GLU A 64 -6.37 -18.61 2.24
CA GLU A 64 -7.82 -18.50 2.45
C GLU A 64 -8.31 -17.05 2.32
N PHE A 65 -7.55 -16.08 2.82
CA PHE A 65 -7.80 -14.66 2.64
C PHE A 65 -7.93 -14.32 1.15
N TYR A 66 -6.91 -14.67 0.35
CA TYR A 66 -6.90 -14.35 -1.09
C TYR A 66 -7.95 -15.15 -1.85
N ARG A 67 -8.23 -16.39 -1.44
CA ARG A 67 -9.37 -17.15 -1.99
C ARG A 67 -10.68 -16.38 -1.80
N MET A 68 -10.95 -15.88 -0.60
CA MET A 68 -12.16 -15.12 -0.32
C MET A 68 -12.19 -13.77 -1.06
N GLN A 69 -11.06 -13.07 -1.15
CA GLN A 69 -10.95 -11.84 -1.93
C GLN A 69 -11.29 -12.10 -3.41
N HIS A 70 -10.63 -13.07 -4.05
CA HIS A 70 -10.80 -13.36 -5.47
C HIS A 70 -12.21 -13.85 -5.81
N ILE A 71 -12.90 -14.55 -4.90
CA ILE A 71 -14.27 -15.01 -5.15
C ILE A 71 -15.28 -13.85 -5.09
N ASN A 72 -15.09 -12.91 -4.15
CA ASN A 72 -16.14 -11.94 -3.80
C ASN A 72 -15.93 -10.53 -4.36
N GLN A 73 -14.73 -10.20 -4.86
CA GLN A 73 -14.47 -8.92 -5.52
C GLN A 73 -14.95 -8.95 -6.99
N SER A 74 -16.26 -8.76 -7.19
CA SER A 74 -16.86 -8.54 -8.51
C SER A 74 -16.98 -7.05 -8.85
N TYR A 75 -17.17 -6.72 -10.12
CA TYR A 75 -17.38 -5.37 -10.59
C TYR A 75 -18.56 -4.69 -9.88
N ASP A 76 -19.67 -5.42 -9.68
CA ASP A 76 -20.87 -4.90 -9.01
C ASP A 76 -20.65 -4.69 -7.52
N PHE A 77 -19.90 -5.59 -6.86
CA PHE A 77 -19.47 -5.42 -5.47
C PHE A 77 -18.65 -4.14 -5.30
N VAL A 78 -17.60 -3.98 -6.12
CA VAL A 78 -16.70 -2.83 -6.05
C VAL A 78 -17.43 -1.53 -6.31
N LYS A 79 -18.29 -1.50 -7.34
CA LYS A 79 -19.12 -0.33 -7.65
C LYS A 79 -20.01 0.06 -6.46
N THR A 80 -20.66 -0.92 -5.84
CA THR A 80 -21.51 -0.72 -4.66
C THR A 80 -20.70 -0.18 -3.47
N MET A 81 -19.51 -0.72 -3.22
CA MET A 81 -18.66 -0.26 -2.14
C MET A 81 -18.18 1.17 -2.38
N ARG A 82 -17.72 1.49 -3.59
CA ARG A 82 -17.29 2.85 -3.95
C ARG A 82 -18.43 3.87 -3.82
N GLU A 83 -19.65 3.53 -4.22
CA GLU A 83 -20.85 4.37 -4.04
C GLU A 83 -21.21 4.56 -2.55
N LYS A 84 -21.08 3.50 -1.75
CA LYS A 84 -21.41 3.52 -0.31
C LYS A 84 -20.40 4.31 0.50
N TYR A 85 -19.11 4.07 0.29
CA TYR A 85 -18.02 4.61 1.10
C TYR A 85 -17.47 5.93 0.56
N GLY A 86 -17.65 6.23 -0.72
CA GLY A 86 -17.30 7.53 -1.31
C GLY A 86 -18.10 8.71 -0.77
N LYS A 87 -19.15 8.48 0.03
CA LYS A 87 -19.90 9.54 0.73
C LYS A 87 -19.11 10.15 1.89
N LEU A 88 -18.15 9.41 2.46
CA LEU A 88 -17.30 9.83 3.57
C LEU A 88 -18.07 10.42 4.77
N ASP A 89 -19.21 9.81 5.10
CA ASP A 89 -20.16 10.27 6.13
C ASP A 89 -20.13 9.42 7.40
N ARG A 90 -19.01 8.74 7.66
CA ARG A 90 -18.86 7.77 8.77
C ARG A 90 -18.38 8.41 10.05
N VAL A 91 -17.17 8.98 10.02
CA VAL A 91 -16.48 9.52 11.19
C VAL A 91 -15.63 10.71 10.75
N GLU A 92 -15.55 11.73 11.61
CA GLU A 92 -14.58 12.82 11.52
C GLU A 92 -13.48 12.58 12.57
N MET A 93 -12.23 12.53 12.15
CA MET A 93 -11.07 12.35 13.02
C MET A 93 -9.81 12.89 12.37
N SER A 94 -8.80 13.17 13.19
CA SER A 94 -7.45 13.52 12.74
C SER A 94 -6.68 12.29 12.23
N ILE A 95 -5.58 12.55 11.50
CA ILE A 95 -4.66 11.51 11.04
C ILE A 95 -4.12 10.68 12.21
N TRP A 96 -3.76 11.33 13.32
CA TRP A 96 -3.18 10.62 14.46
C TRP A 96 -4.19 9.73 15.18
N GLU A 97 -5.43 10.21 15.36
CA GLU A 97 -6.52 9.38 15.91
C GLU A 97 -6.80 8.15 15.01
N CYS A 98 -6.65 8.31 13.69
CA CYS A 98 -6.75 7.22 12.72
C CYS A 98 -5.62 6.20 12.91
N CYS A 99 -4.37 6.66 13.06
CA CYS A 99 -3.23 5.79 13.36
C CYS A 99 -3.44 5.01 14.67
N GLU A 100 -3.87 5.68 15.73
CA GLU A 100 -4.15 5.03 17.03
C GLU A 100 -5.27 4.00 16.94
N LEU A 101 -6.31 4.27 16.13
CA LEU A 101 -7.41 3.34 15.91
C LEU A 101 -6.94 2.04 15.22
N LEU A 102 -5.95 2.14 14.33
CA LEU A 102 -5.43 0.98 13.59
C LEU A 102 -4.52 0.08 14.44
N ASN A 103 -4.10 0.52 15.62
CA ASN A 103 -3.33 -0.29 16.54
C ASN A 103 -4.08 -1.57 17.01
N GLU A 104 -5.39 -1.65 16.79
CA GLU A 104 -6.22 -2.81 17.14
C GLU A 104 -6.23 -3.91 16.06
N PHE A 105 -5.58 -3.70 14.90
CA PHE A 105 -5.66 -4.61 13.76
C PHE A 105 -4.30 -5.14 13.32
N VAL A 106 -4.30 -6.42 12.93
CA VAL A 106 -3.20 -7.12 12.25
C VAL A 106 -3.69 -7.54 10.87
N ASP A 107 -2.89 -7.28 9.84
CA ASP A 107 -3.22 -7.55 8.43
C ASP A 107 -3.09 -9.05 8.10
N GLU A 108 -4.21 -9.72 7.82
CA GLU A 108 -4.25 -11.16 7.51
C GLU A 108 -3.72 -11.50 6.11
N SER A 109 -3.55 -10.53 5.23
CA SER A 109 -3.05 -10.75 3.86
C SER A 109 -1.52 -10.76 3.78
N ASP A 110 -0.85 -10.22 4.80
CA ASP A 110 0.59 -10.06 4.85
C ASP A 110 1.27 -11.35 5.37
N PRO A 111 2.15 -11.97 4.57
CA PRO A 111 2.94 -13.12 5.01
C PRO A 111 4.14 -12.73 5.89
N ASP A 112 4.52 -11.44 5.90
CA ASP A 112 5.76 -10.91 6.46
C ASP A 112 5.57 -10.16 7.79
N LEU A 113 4.36 -9.69 8.11
CA LEU A 113 4.06 -8.86 9.28
C LEU A 113 3.04 -9.49 10.25
N ASP A 114 3.34 -9.40 11.56
CA ASP A 114 2.41 -9.71 12.67
C ASP A 114 2.36 -8.57 13.70
N GLU A 115 2.94 -7.41 13.37
CA GLU A 115 2.96 -6.23 14.23
C GLU A 115 1.68 -5.38 14.04
N PRO A 116 1.29 -4.60 15.05
CA PRO A 116 0.19 -3.66 14.92
C PRO A 116 0.41 -2.68 13.78
N GLN A 117 -0.67 -2.34 13.08
CA GLN A 117 -0.61 -1.50 11.88
C GLN A 117 0.09 -0.15 12.11
N ILE A 118 -0.02 0.46 13.30
CA ILE A 118 0.65 1.74 13.61
C ILE A 118 2.19 1.64 13.53
N GLU A 119 2.76 0.50 13.89
CA GLU A 119 4.21 0.28 13.83
C GLU A 119 4.68 0.30 12.37
N HIS A 120 3.97 -0.39 11.49
CA HIS A 120 4.22 -0.37 10.03
C HIS A 120 4.15 1.03 9.43
N LEU A 121 3.13 1.83 9.81
CA LEU A 121 3.01 3.22 9.33
C LEU A 121 4.23 4.06 9.72
N LEU A 122 4.68 3.95 10.97
CA LEU A 122 5.85 4.67 11.48
C LEU A 122 7.15 4.17 10.87
N GLN A 123 7.32 2.86 10.74
CA GLN A 123 8.49 2.24 10.09
C GLN A 123 8.63 2.71 8.64
N THR A 124 7.53 2.70 7.89
CA THR A 124 7.48 3.17 6.50
C THR A 124 7.83 4.66 6.41
N ALA A 125 7.18 5.50 7.22
CA ALA A 125 7.43 6.94 7.23
C ALA A 125 8.88 7.29 7.61
N GLU A 126 9.43 6.66 8.64
CA GLU A 126 10.80 6.92 9.11
C GLU A 126 11.87 6.39 8.16
N ALA A 127 11.64 5.26 7.49
CA ALA A 127 12.54 4.76 6.46
C ALA A 127 12.60 5.73 5.28
N ILE A 128 11.44 6.20 4.79
CA ILE A 128 11.39 7.21 3.73
C ILE A 128 12.04 8.51 4.21
N ARG A 129 11.78 8.95 5.45
CA ARG A 129 12.39 10.18 6.00
C ARG A 129 13.91 10.10 6.05
N ARG A 130 14.47 8.94 6.37
CA ARG A 130 15.92 8.71 6.38
C ARG A 130 16.51 8.77 4.97
N ASP A 131 15.84 8.14 4.01
CA ASP A 131 16.39 7.94 2.66
C ASP A 131 16.10 9.13 1.72
N TYR A 132 15.04 9.89 1.99
CA TYR A 132 14.59 11.06 1.23
C TYR A 132 14.32 12.27 2.15
N PRO A 133 15.32 12.80 2.86
CA PRO A 133 15.12 13.76 3.97
C PRO A 133 14.44 15.07 3.57
N ASP A 134 14.53 15.48 2.31
CA ASP A 134 13.96 16.74 1.80
C ASP A 134 12.55 16.58 1.20
N GLU A 135 11.99 15.37 1.15
CA GLU A 135 10.69 15.06 0.56
C GLU A 135 9.61 14.83 1.63
N ASP A 136 9.29 15.87 2.40
CA ASP A 136 8.35 15.81 3.54
C ASP A 136 6.97 15.22 3.20
N TRP A 137 6.44 15.55 2.01
CA TRP A 137 5.19 15.01 1.49
C TRP A 137 5.26 13.49 1.31
N LEU A 138 6.43 12.93 1.00
CA LEU A 138 6.63 11.49 0.82
C LEU A 138 6.69 10.79 2.18
N HIS A 139 7.26 11.43 3.20
CA HIS A 139 7.23 10.90 4.58
C HIS A 139 5.79 10.77 5.06
N LEU A 140 5.00 11.83 4.85
CA LEU A 140 3.57 11.82 5.18
C LEU A 140 2.81 10.79 4.34
N THR A 141 3.13 10.65 3.05
CA THR A 141 2.54 9.62 2.19
C THR A 141 2.77 8.22 2.78
N GLY A 142 3.99 7.93 3.24
CA GLY A 142 4.32 6.70 3.96
C GLY A 142 3.55 6.53 5.27
N LEU A 143 3.33 7.60 6.02
CA LEU A 143 2.55 7.51 7.26
C LEU A 143 1.06 7.23 7.01
N ILE A 144 0.49 7.71 5.90
CA ILE A 144 -0.96 7.66 5.67
C ILE A 144 -1.43 6.60 4.69
N HIS A 145 -0.53 5.93 3.97
CA HIS A 145 -0.88 5.03 2.84
C HIS A 145 -1.93 3.98 3.23
N ASP A 146 -1.74 3.39 4.41
CA ASP A 146 -2.55 2.29 4.92
C ASP A 146 -3.74 2.74 5.80
N LEU A 147 -3.97 4.05 5.95
CA LEU A 147 -5.07 4.53 6.81
C LEU A 147 -6.46 4.15 6.30
N GLY A 148 -6.57 3.70 5.04
CA GLY A 148 -7.82 3.15 4.53
C GLY A 148 -8.25 1.86 5.23
N LYS A 149 -7.35 1.20 5.97
CA LYS A 149 -7.65 0.00 6.76
C LYS A 149 -8.66 0.24 7.88
N VAL A 150 -9.02 1.49 8.19
CA VAL A 150 -10.08 1.81 9.17
C VAL A 150 -11.44 1.23 8.80
N LEU A 151 -11.64 0.82 7.54
CA LEU A 151 -12.81 0.07 7.09
C LEU A 151 -13.05 -1.23 7.89
N LEU A 152 -12.00 -1.79 8.50
CA LEU A 152 -12.08 -2.95 9.42
C LEU A 152 -12.81 -2.61 10.73
N HIS A 153 -12.78 -1.35 11.15
CA HIS A 153 -13.37 -0.93 12.41
C HIS A 153 -14.89 -0.74 12.27
N GLU A 154 -15.64 -1.16 13.29
CA GLU A 154 -17.13 -1.13 13.33
C GLU A 154 -17.71 0.26 13.02
N LYS A 155 -17.05 1.32 13.50
CA LYS A 155 -17.43 2.73 13.20
C LYS A 155 -17.46 3.06 11.70
N PHE A 156 -16.64 2.40 10.90
CA PHE A 156 -16.59 2.60 9.45
C PHE A 156 -17.42 1.56 8.71
N GLY A 157 -17.54 0.35 9.26
CA GLY A 157 -18.51 -0.64 8.79
C GLY A 157 -18.15 -2.08 9.10
N GLY A 158 -17.02 -2.35 9.76
CA GLY A 158 -16.64 -3.71 10.15
C GLY A 158 -16.48 -4.63 8.93
N LEU A 159 -15.87 -4.13 7.85
CA LEU A 159 -15.71 -4.94 6.64
C LEU A 159 -14.77 -6.13 6.91
N PRO A 160 -15.02 -7.29 6.28
CA PRO A 160 -14.09 -8.40 6.36
C PRO A 160 -12.75 -8.01 5.72
N GLN A 161 -11.64 -8.58 6.20
CA GLN A 161 -10.30 -8.21 5.74
C GLN A 161 -10.15 -8.29 4.21
N TRP A 162 -10.72 -9.32 3.57
CA TRP A 162 -10.65 -9.49 2.11
C TRP A 162 -11.26 -8.33 1.30
N ALA A 163 -12.10 -7.51 1.93
CA ALA A 163 -12.70 -6.31 1.33
C ALA A 163 -11.96 -5.01 1.71
N VAL A 164 -10.80 -5.11 2.35
CA VAL A 164 -10.04 -3.97 2.88
C VAL A 164 -8.56 -4.05 2.52
N VAL A 165 -7.89 -5.16 2.82
CA VAL A 165 -6.43 -5.31 2.67
C VAL A 165 -6.07 -6.19 1.47
N GLY A 166 -4.77 -6.49 1.32
CA GLY A 166 -4.23 -7.39 0.29
C GLY A 166 -3.98 -6.72 -1.06
N ASP A 167 -3.30 -7.47 -1.93
CA ASP A 167 -2.99 -7.05 -3.29
C ASP A 167 -4.28 -6.72 -4.07
N THR A 168 -4.21 -5.68 -4.90
CA THR A 168 -5.34 -5.21 -5.71
C THR A 168 -5.21 -5.62 -7.18
N PHE A 169 -6.35 -5.75 -7.84
CA PHE A 169 -6.43 -6.12 -9.26
C PHE A 169 -7.57 -5.39 -9.97
N PRO A 170 -7.48 -5.18 -11.29
CA PRO A 170 -8.60 -4.64 -12.07
C PRO A 170 -9.83 -5.55 -12.04
N VAL A 171 -11.02 -4.98 -11.82
CA VAL A 171 -12.32 -5.66 -12.00
C VAL A 171 -13.02 -5.16 -13.25
N GLY A 172 -13.98 -5.91 -13.81
CA GLY A 172 -14.67 -5.54 -15.05
C GLY A 172 -13.90 -5.82 -16.33
N CYS A 173 -12.78 -6.54 -16.23
CA CYS A 173 -12.04 -7.18 -17.32
C CYS A 173 -11.56 -8.57 -16.89
N ALA A 174 -10.96 -9.33 -17.82
CA ALA A 174 -10.38 -10.62 -17.49
C ALA A 174 -9.29 -10.46 -16.42
N PHE A 175 -9.33 -11.33 -15.40
CA PHE A 175 -8.27 -11.42 -14.40
C PHE A 175 -6.96 -11.91 -15.04
N ASP A 176 -5.82 -11.47 -14.52
CA ASP A 176 -4.49 -11.76 -15.09
C ASP A 176 -3.79 -12.86 -14.27
N GLU A 177 -3.09 -13.78 -14.94
CA GLU A 177 -2.40 -14.89 -14.26
C GLU A 177 -1.29 -14.44 -13.31
N SER A 178 -0.84 -13.19 -13.41
CA SER A 178 0.09 -12.57 -12.47
C SER A 178 -0.52 -12.18 -11.12
N ASN A 179 -1.86 -12.21 -11.01
CA ASN A 179 -2.50 -12.06 -9.72
C ASN A 179 -2.17 -13.25 -8.84
N ILE A 180 -1.83 -12.96 -7.58
CA ILE A 180 -1.55 -14.00 -6.59
C ILE A 180 -2.72 -15.00 -6.51
N HIS A 181 -2.41 -16.29 -6.31
CA HIS A 181 -3.40 -17.37 -6.23
C HIS A 181 -4.51 -17.32 -7.30
N PHE A 182 -4.15 -16.98 -8.55
CA PHE A 182 -5.06 -16.82 -9.68
C PHE A 182 -6.10 -17.94 -9.84
N LYS A 183 -5.74 -19.17 -9.46
CA LYS A 183 -6.59 -20.36 -9.48
C LYS A 183 -7.98 -20.18 -8.83
N TYR A 184 -8.15 -19.24 -7.90
CA TYR A 184 -9.41 -18.99 -7.21
C TYR A 184 -10.38 -18.07 -7.97
N PHE A 185 -9.91 -17.31 -8.95
CA PHE A 185 -10.79 -16.46 -9.76
C PHE A 185 -11.83 -17.26 -10.54
N LYS A 186 -11.58 -18.55 -10.84
CA LYS A 186 -12.55 -19.43 -11.52
C LYS A 186 -13.92 -19.50 -10.83
N ASP A 187 -13.94 -19.22 -9.51
CA ASP A 187 -15.13 -19.29 -8.67
C ASP A 187 -15.79 -17.89 -8.49
N ASN A 188 -15.21 -16.83 -9.06
CA ASN A 188 -15.78 -15.48 -9.12
C ASN A 188 -16.87 -15.41 -10.21
N GLU A 189 -17.98 -14.73 -9.91
CA GLU A 189 -19.09 -14.54 -10.86
C GLU A 189 -18.67 -13.83 -12.16
N ASP A 190 -17.69 -12.94 -12.10
CA ASP A 190 -17.21 -12.17 -13.26
C ASP A 190 -16.29 -12.98 -14.18
N TYR A 191 -15.70 -14.08 -13.70
CA TYR A 191 -14.74 -14.88 -14.46
C TYR A 191 -15.33 -15.43 -15.76
N SER A 192 -16.59 -15.86 -15.71
CA SER A 192 -17.32 -16.41 -16.86
C SER A 192 -18.32 -15.42 -17.46
N ASN A 193 -18.41 -14.20 -16.92
CA ASN A 193 -19.33 -13.17 -17.41
C ASN A 193 -18.84 -12.64 -18.76
N SER A 194 -19.62 -12.82 -19.84
CA SER A 194 -19.25 -12.39 -21.20
C SER A 194 -18.94 -10.90 -21.34
N THR A 195 -19.42 -10.06 -20.42
CA THR A 195 -19.14 -8.62 -20.40
C THR A 195 -17.72 -8.32 -19.94
N TYR A 196 -17.20 -9.12 -19.00
CA TYR A 196 -15.94 -8.86 -18.30
C TYR A 196 -14.83 -9.83 -18.72
N SER A 197 -15.15 -11.04 -19.15
CA SER A 197 -14.18 -12.12 -19.42
C SER A 197 -13.26 -11.90 -20.64
N SER A 198 -13.43 -10.79 -21.37
CA SER A 198 -12.47 -10.40 -22.41
C SER A 198 -11.28 -9.63 -21.83
N LYS A 199 -10.14 -9.62 -22.51
CA LYS A 199 -8.90 -8.97 -22.06
C LYS A 199 -9.11 -7.55 -21.51
N ASN A 200 -9.90 -6.73 -22.20
CA ASN A 200 -10.17 -5.36 -21.77
C ASN A 200 -11.55 -5.22 -21.11
N GLY A 201 -12.42 -6.23 -21.18
CA GLY A 201 -13.79 -6.17 -20.65
C GLY A 201 -14.53 -4.90 -21.07
N ILE A 202 -14.91 -4.08 -20.09
CA ILE A 202 -15.59 -2.79 -20.31
C ILE A 202 -14.65 -1.63 -20.65
N TYR A 203 -13.33 -1.83 -20.57
CA TYR A 203 -12.34 -0.78 -20.75
C TYR A 203 -11.90 -0.62 -22.19
N THR A 204 -11.47 0.59 -22.52
CA THR A 204 -10.79 0.88 -23.79
C THR A 204 -9.28 0.74 -23.61
N GLU A 205 -8.59 0.28 -24.65
CA GLU A 205 -7.15 0.17 -24.63
C GLU A 205 -6.50 1.55 -24.44
N GLY A 206 -5.52 1.64 -23.54
CA GLY A 206 -4.84 2.89 -23.21
C GLY A 206 -5.68 3.89 -22.40
N CYS A 207 -6.79 3.46 -21.78
CA CYS A 207 -7.63 4.35 -20.96
C CYS A 207 -6.90 4.92 -19.73
N GLY A 208 -5.81 4.28 -19.28
CA GLY A 208 -5.04 4.68 -18.11
C GLY A 208 -5.69 4.26 -16.79
N LEU A 209 -4.87 3.99 -15.77
CA LEU A 209 -5.32 3.40 -14.49
C LEU A 209 -6.37 4.23 -13.76
N ASN A 210 -6.40 5.55 -13.96
CA ASN A 210 -7.40 6.42 -13.35
C ASN A 210 -8.84 6.09 -13.79
N ASN A 211 -8.99 5.46 -14.96
CA ASN A 211 -10.27 5.04 -15.54
C ASN A 211 -10.57 3.55 -15.33
N VAL A 212 -9.69 2.83 -14.64
CA VAL A 212 -9.87 1.41 -14.29
C VAL A 212 -10.48 1.32 -12.89
N MET A 213 -11.48 0.46 -12.73
CA MET A 213 -11.98 0.08 -11.42
C MET A 213 -11.09 -1.01 -10.84
N MET A 214 -10.44 -0.73 -9.73
CA MET A 214 -9.64 -1.70 -8.97
C MET A 214 -10.52 -2.40 -7.95
N SER A 215 -10.17 -3.62 -7.56
CA SER A 215 -10.75 -4.31 -6.40
C SER A 215 -10.83 -3.36 -5.20
N TRP A 216 -11.94 -3.39 -4.46
CA TRP A 216 -12.20 -2.44 -3.39
C TRP A 216 -11.32 -2.74 -2.18
N GLY A 217 -10.71 -1.71 -1.61
CA GLY A 217 -9.85 -1.82 -0.45
C GLY A 217 -9.37 -0.47 0.08
N HIS A 218 -8.37 -0.52 0.95
CA HIS A 218 -7.78 0.61 1.65
C HIS A 218 -7.17 1.65 0.70
N ASP A 219 -6.51 1.26 -0.41
CA ASP A 219 -5.95 2.17 -1.41
C ASP A 219 -6.99 3.16 -1.93
N ASP A 220 -8.08 2.62 -2.48
CA ASP A 220 -9.09 3.40 -3.18
C ASP A 220 -9.93 4.22 -2.20
N TYR A 221 -10.19 3.67 -1.00
CA TYR A 221 -10.84 4.42 0.08
C TYR A 221 -9.97 5.58 0.57
N MET A 222 -8.68 5.35 0.84
CA MET A 222 -7.79 6.40 1.33
C MET A 222 -7.53 7.48 0.27
N TYR A 223 -7.47 7.09 -1.01
CA TYR A 223 -7.47 8.03 -2.12
C TYR A 223 -8.73 8.92 -2.15
N LEU A 224 -9.92 8.34 -1.96
CA LEU A 224 -11.17 9.11 -1.86
C LEU A 224 -11.15 10.06 -0.66
N VAL A 225 -10.71 9.59 0.52
CA VAL A 225 -10.57 10.40 1.73
C VAL A 225 -9.66 11.60 1.45
N ALA A 226 -8.47 11.37 0.91
CA ALA A 226 -7.50 12.43 0.62
C ALA A 226 -8.04 13.44 -0.41
N LYS A 227 -8.69 12.95 -1.46
CA LYS A 227 -9.25 13.78 -2.54
C LYS A 227 -10.40 14.66 -2.06
N GLU A 228 -11.38 14.09 -1.38
CA GLU A 228 -12.58 14.82 -0.95
C GLU A 228 -12.32 15.75 0.23
N ASN A 229 -11.33 15.44 1.08
CA ASN A 229 -10.80 16.36 2.09
C ASN A 229 -9.85 17.43 1.50
N LYS A 230 -9.68 17.46 0.18
CA LYS A 230 -8.89 18.48 -0.55
C LYS A 230 -7.44 18.57 -0.04
N THR A 231 -6.79 17.42 0.08
CA THR A 231 -5.38 17.36 0.47
C THR A 231 -4.51 18.29 -0.38
N THR A 232 -3.46 18.84 0.22
CA THR A 232 -2.42 19.61 -0.47
C THR A 232 -1.26 18.75 -0.95
N LEU A 233 -1.31 17.43 -0.71
CA LEU A 233 -0.30 16.49 -1.21
C LEU A 233 -0.24 16.50 -2.75
N PRO A 234 0.95 16.29 -3.33
CA PRO A 234 1.12 16.25 -4.78
C PRO A 234 0.38 15.05 -5.41
N SER A 235 0.13 15.12 -6.71
CA SER A 235 -0.51 14.02 -7.44
C SER A 235 0.26 12.69 -7.34
N ALA A 236 1.58 12.75 -7.17
CA ALA A 236 2.42 11.57 -6.96
C ALA A 236 2.05 10.83 -5.66
N ALA A 237 1.80 11.55 -4.56
CA ALA A 237 1.34 10.96 -3.30
C ALA A 237 0.00 10.24 -3.48
N LEU A 238 -0.96 10.89 -4.14
CA LEU A 238 -2.26 10.29 -4.42
C LEU A 238 -2.16 9.05 -5.33
N PHE A 239 -1.20 9.05 -6.26
CA PHE A 239 -0.93 7.89 -7.10
C PHE A 239 -0.35 6.73 -6.27
N ILE A 240 0.63 7.01 -5.40
CA ILE A 240 1.21 6.01 -4.50
C ILE A 240 0.10 5.41 -3.64
N ILE A 241 -0.67 6.23 -2.90
CA ILE A 241 -1.74 5.74 -2.02
C ILE A 241 -2.74 4.87 -2.78
N ARG A 242 -3.14 5.27 -3.99
CA ARG A 242 -4.19 4.59 -4.76
C ARG A 242 -3.77 3.25 -5.38
N TYR A 243 -2.48 3.02 -5.57
CA TYR A 243 -2.00 1.87 -6.36
C TYR A 243 -0.84 1.12 -5.71
N HIS A 244 -0.49 1.42 -4.45
CA HIS A 244 0.63 0.77 -3.78
C HIS A 244 0.40 -0.72 -3.53
N SER A 245 -0.86 -1.19 -3.50
CA SER A 245 -1.17 -2.63 -3.45
C SER A 245 -1.35 -3.28 -4.82
N PHE A 246 -1.20 -2.56 -5.93
CA PHE A 246 -1.29 -3.16 -7.27
C PHE A 246 0.02 -3.85 -7.65
N TYR A 247 0.22 -5.04 -7.08
CA TYR A 247 1.37 -5.89 -7.35
C TYR A 247 1.18 -6.84 -8.53
N ARG A 248 2.32 -7.30 -9.03
CA ARG A 248 2.45 -8.40 -9.99
C ARG A 248 3.33 -9.46 -9.35
N LYS A 249 2.90 -10.73 -9.32
CA LYS A 249 3.76 -11.87 -8.95
C LYS A 249 4.87 -12.09 -9.98
#